data_AF-E3HBQ7-F1
#
_entry.id   AF-E3HBQ7-F1
#
_cell.length_a   1.000
_cell.length_b   1.000
_cell.length_c   1.000
_cell.angle_alpha   90.00
_cell.angle_beta   90.00
_cell.angle_gamma   90.00
#
_symmetry.space_group_name_H-M   'P 1'
#
loop_
_entity.id
_entity.type
_entity.pdbx_description
1 polymer ?
#
loop_
_entity_poly.entity_id
_entity_poly.type
_entity_poly.pdbx_seq_one_letter_code
_entity_poly.pdbx_strand_id
1 'polypeptide(L)'
;MANYNYMPDKFMPEQTKNAILHHWGFGESDFISKALQLENVAIAVIDAAVNLTVLKEGVNGPSLLSDLCTSYVGAKLFEQISNNDYEGYVDNLMTGFWDTIKEIKEAQEKASISPEEEPEKYAPGIMVF
;
A
#
# COMPACT_ATOMS: atom_id res chain seq x y z
N MET A 1 17.00 -2.28 15.87
CA MET A 1 16.42 -2.00 14.54
C MET A 1 14.97 -2.43 14.56
N ALA A 2 14.07 -1.60 14.04
CA ALA A 2 12.70 -2.04 13.79
C ALA A 2 12.74 -3.10 12.66
N ASN A 3 11.80 -4.03 12.64
CA ASN A 3 11.73 -5.04 11.59
C ASN A 3 10.32 -5.01 11.01
N TYR A 4 10.08 -4.00 10.18
CA TYR A 4 8.82 -3.80 9.49
C TYR A 4 8.67 -4.83 8.36
N ASN A 5 7.44 -5.21 8.03
CA ASN A 5 7.17 -6.22 7.00
C ASN A 5 7.38 -5.69 5.58
N TYR A 6 7.00 -4.43 5.34
CA TYR A 6 7.00 -3.77 4.03
C TYR A 6 7.54 -2.35 4.06
N MET A 7 7.52 -1.67 5.22
CA MET A 7 8.06 -0.33 5.36
C MET A 7 9.60 -0.33 5.51
N PRO A 8 10.30 0.70 5.00
CA PRO A 8 11.72 0.86 5.27
C PRO A 8 11.99 1.31 6.72
N ASP A 9 13.12 0.89 7.30
CA ASP A 9 13.54 1.29 8.67
C ASP A 9 13.56 2.81 8.90
N LYS A 10 13.76 3.58 7.82
CA LYS A 10 13.78 5.04 7.79
C LYS A 10 12.63 5.62 6.97
N PHE A 11 11.43 5.07 7.11
CA PHE A 11 10.23 5.52 6.38
C PHE A 11 9.80 6.96 6.66
N MET A 12 10.32 7.59 7.72
CA MET A 12 10.09 9.00 7.99
C MET A 12 11.37 9.72 8.41
N PRO A 13 11.46 11.05 8.16
CA PRO A 13 12.56 11.87 8.66
C PRO A 13 12.68 11.81 10.18
N GLU A 14 13.91 11.83 10.69
CA GLU A 14 14.18 11.76 12.13
C GLU A 14 13.57 12.93 12.90
N GLN A 15 13.57 14.13 12.32
CA GLN A 15 12.93 15.30 12.91
C GLN A 15 11.42 15.10 13.11
N THR A 16 10.75 14.51 12.12
CA THR A 16 9.33 14.16 12.18
C THR A 16 9.07 13.12 13.26
N LYS A 17 9.87 12.05 13.29
CA LYS A 17 9.80 11.01 14.34
C LYS A 17 9.94 11.63 15.73
N ASN A 18 10.91 12.52 15.91
CA ASN A 18 11.15 13.18 17.19
C ASN A 18 10.00 14.10 17.60
N ALA A 19 9.36 14.78 16.65
CA ALA A 19 8.16 15.58 16.92
C ALA A 19 6.99 14.71 17.39
N ILE A 20 6.76 13.56 16.74
CA ILE A 20 5.73 12.58 17.14
C ILE A 20 6.03 12.04 18.54
N LEU A 21 7.26 11.59 18.78
CA LEU A 21 7.70 11.06 20.07
C LEU A 21 7.51 12.09 21.20
N HIS A 22 7.92 13.33 20.95
CA HIS A 22 7.75 14.41 21.92
C HIS A 22 6.28 14.71 22.21
N HIS A 23 5.44 14.75 21.18
CA HIS A 23 4.02 15.04 21.33
C HIS A 23 3.28 13.92 22.09
N TRP A 24 3.58 12.66 21.80
CA TRP A 24 2.95 11.52 22.46
C TRP A 24 3.52 11.21 23.85
N GLY A 25 4.70 11.75 24.19
CA GLY A 25 5.43 11.36 25.39
C GLY A 25 5.90 9.89 25.34
N PHE A 26 6.05 9.33 24.13
CA PHE A 26 6.40 7.93 23.92
C PHE A 26 7.91 7.72 23.92
N GLY A 27 8.32 6.52 24.34
CA GLY A 27 9.66 6.02 24.06
C GLY A 27 9.79 5.55 22.60
N GLU A 28 11.03 5.44 22.13
CA GLU A 28 11.32 4.91 20.79
C GLU A 28 10.76 3.49 20.58
N SER A 29 10.74 2.66 21.63
CA SER A 29 10.12 1.32 21.58
C SER A 29 8.60 1.38 21.34
N ASP A 30 7.90 2.30 21.99
CA ASP A 30 6.45 2.45 21.87
C ASP A 30 6.08 2.94 20.47
N PHE A 31 6.86 3.87 19.93
CA PHE A 31 6.72 4.31 18.55
C PHE A 31 6.89 3.16 17.56
N ILE A 32 7.94 2.35 17.69
CA ILE A 32 8.18 1.21 16.80
C ILE A 32 7.03 0.21 16.91
N SER A 33 6.59 -0.11 18.14
CA SER A 33 5.46 -1.01 18.36
C SER A 33 4.18 -0.48 17.71
N LYS A 34 3.91 0.83 17.83
CA LYS A 34 2.74 1.45 17.23
C LYS A 34 2.82 1.46 15.70
N ALA A 35 3.98 1.77 15.14
CA ALA A 35 4.21 1.74 13.70
C ALA A 35 4.01 0.33 13.13
N LEU A 36 4.53 -0.72 13.79
CA LEU A 36 4.30 -2.12 13.41
C LEU A 36 2.82 -2.52 13.46
N GLN A 37 2.09 -2.08 14.48
CA GLN A 37 0.66 -2.31 14.57
C GLN A 37 -0.09 -1.65 13.39
N LEU A 38 0.25 -0.40 13.09
CA LEU A 38 -0.37 0.34 11.99
C LEU A 38 -0.01 -0.27 10.63
N GLU A 39 1.21 -0.79 10.46
CA GLU A 39 1.61 -1.51 9.24
C GLU A 39 0.77 -2.76 9.03
N ASN A 40 0.55 -3.56 10.09
CA ASN A 40 -0.32 -4.73 10.02
C ASN A 40 -1.76 -4.37 9.64
N VAL A 41 -2.26 -3.24 10.15
CA VAL A 41 -3.58 -2.72 9.77
C VAL A 41 -3.59 -2.27 8.31
N ALA A 42 -2.56 -1.57 7.84
CA ALA A 42 -2.44 -1.15 6.45
C ALA A 42 -2.51 -2.35 5.50
N ILE A 43 -1.75 -3.42 5.80
CA ILE A 43 -1.76 -4.66 5.03
C ILE A 43 -3.17 -5.26 4.97
N ALA A 44 -3.87 -5.35 6.11
CA ALA A 44 -5.23 -5.89 6.16
C ALA A 44 -6.23 -5.05 5.34
N VAL A 45 -6.07 -3.72 5.34
CA VAL A 45 -6.90 -2.82 4.53
C VAL A 45 -6.63 -3.03 3.03
N ILE A 46 -5.37 -3.17 2.63
CA ILE A 46 -4.98 -3.42 1.24
C ILE A 46 -5.52 -4.78 0.78
N ASP A 47 -5.32 -5.83 1.58
CA ASP A 47 -5.77 -7.20 1.27
C ASP A 47 -7.29 -7.31 1.14
N ALA A 48 -8.05 -6.51 1.90
CA ALA A 48 -9.49 -6.42 1.77
C ALA A 48 -9.96 -5.71 0.48
N ALA A 49 -9.10 -4.91 -0.16
CA ALA A 49 -9.45 -4.08 -1.30
C ALA A 49 -8.96 -4.63 -2.65
N VAL A 50 -7.81 -5.32 -2.66
CA VAL A 50 -7.14 -5.82 -3.87
C VAL A 50 -6.62 -7.25 -3.66
N ASN A 51 -6.36 -7.97 -4.75
CA ASN A 51 -5.69 -9.26 -4.66
C ASN A 51 -4.21 -9.05 -4.33
N LEU A 52 -3.86 -9.21 -3.05
CA LEU A 52 -2.52 -8.97 -2.53
C LEU A 52 -1.48 -9.93 -3.13
N THR A 53 -1.85 -11.17 -3.46
CA THR A 53 -0.96 -12.14 -4.12
C THR A 53 -0.53 -11.64 -5.49
N VAL A 54 -1.51 -11.24 -6.31
CA VAL A 54 -1.24 -10.69 -7.65
C VAL A 54 -0.42 -9.41 -7.56
N LEU A 55 -0.72 -8.54 -6.58
CA LEU A 55 0.06 -7.33 -6.36
C LEU A 55 1.53 -7.66 -6.04
N LYS A 56 1.79 -8.61 -5.14
CA LYS A 56 3.17 -9.01 -4.75
C LYS A 56 3.99 -9.59 -5.90
N GLU A 57 3.35 -10.32 -6.80
CA GLU A 57 4.01 -10.94 -7.96
C GLU A 57 4.30 -9.94 -9.09
N GLY A 58 3.69 -8.76 -9.06
CA GLY A 58 3.94 -7.69 -10.01
C GLY A 58 5.36 -7.11 -9.90
N VAL A 59 5.92 -6.69 -11.05
CA VAL A 59 7.28 -6.13 -11.15
C VAL A 59 7.51 -4.97 -10.17
N ASN A 60 6.50 -4.11 -9.97
CA ASN A 60 6.55 -2.98 -9.04
C ASN A 60 5.77 -3.22 -7.74
N GLY A 61 5.25 -4.43 -7.55
CA GLY A 61 4.39 -4.83 -6.44
C GLY A 61 4.94 -4.52 -5.05
N PRO A 62 6.17 -5.00 -4.73
CA PRO A 62 6.79 -4.71 -3.45
C PRO A 62 7.00 -3.22 -3.18
N SER A 63 7.33 -2.42 -4.20
CA SER A 63 7.48 -0.96 -4.05
C SER A 63 6.15 -0.30 -3.73
N LEU A 64 5.09 -0.65 -4.49
CA LEU A 64 3.75 -0.13 -4.24
C LEU A 64 3.24 -0.50 -2.85
N LEU A 65 3.47 -1.74 -2.40
CA LEU A 65 3.12 -2.16 -1.04
C LEU A 65 3.88 -1.37 0.03
N SER A 66 5.18 -1.14 -0.16
CA SER A 66 5.99 -0.29 0.73
C SER A 66 5.44 1.13 0.81
N ASP A 67 5.11 1.74 -0.34
CA ASP A 67 4.63 3.12 -0.42
C ASP A 67 3.23 3.26 0.19
N LEU A 68 2.33 2.29 -0.06
CA LEU A 68 1.01 2.23 0.54
C LEU A 68 1.09 2.09 2.08
N CYS A 69 1.91 1.16 2.57
CA CYS A 69 2.12 0.99 4.01
C CYS A 69 2.70 2.26 4.64
N THR A 70 3.71 2.87 4.00
CA THR A 70 4.34 4.11 4.47
C THR A 70 3.34 5.26 4.54
N SER A 71 2.49 5.41 3.51
CA SER A 71 1.46 6.46 3.45
C SER A 71 0.41 6.28 4.54
N TYR A 72 -0.10 5.05 4.71
CA TYR A 72 -1.10 4.74 5.72
C TYR A 72 -0.56 4.94 7.14
N VAL A 73 0.61 4.36 7.44
CA VAL A 73 1.22 4.47 8.76
C VAL A 73 1.60 5.92 9.05
N GLY A 74 2.19 6.62 8.09
CA GLY A 74 2.47 8.05 8.20
C GLY A 74 1.22 8.83 8.58
N ALA A 75 0.15 8.74 7.78
CA ALA A 75 -1.10 9.42 8.04
C ALA A 75 -1.65 9.13 9.44
N LYS A 76 -1.68 7.85 9.85
CA LYS A 76 -2.18 7.46 11.17
C LYS A 76 -1.30 7.92 12.34
N LEU A 77 0.01 8.03 12.16
CA LEU A 77 0.88 8.62 13.17
C LEU A 77 0.64 10.15 13.28
N PHE A 78 0.44 10.83 12.16
CA PHE A 78 0.20 12.28 12.12
C PHE A 78 -1.20 12.70 12.57
N GLU A 79 -2.25 11.91 12.28
CA GLU A 79 -3.62 12.14 12.77
C GLU A 79 -3.68 12.36 14.29
N GLN A 80 -2.83 11.65 15.02
CA GLN A 80 -2.82 11.69 16.48
C GLN A 80 -2.11 12.93 17.04
N ILE A 81 -1.41 13.72 16.21
CA ILE A 81 -0.70 14.92 16.66
C ILE A 81 -1.66 16.09 16.92
N SER A 82 -2.97 15.96 16.63
CA SER A 82 -4.03 16.95 16.94
C SER A 82 -3.61 18.41 16.69
N ASN A 83 -2.84 18.63 15.63
CA ASN A 83 -2.39 19.95 15.22
C ASN A 83 -2.85 20.17 13.78
N ASN A 84 -3.63 21.23 13.56
CA ASN A 84 -4.21 21.62 12.28
C ASN A 84 -3.14 21.79 11.18
N ASP A 85 -1.89 22.04 11.56
CA ASP A 85 -0.75 22.15 10.63
C ASP A 85 -0.51 20.86 9.83
N TYR A 86 -0.96 19.70 10.33
CA TYR A 86 -0.77 18.40 9.69
C TYR A 86 -2.04 17.84 9.04
N GLU A 87 -3.19 18.49 9.19
CA GLU A 87 -4.48 18.01 8.65
C GLU A 87 -4.42 17.85 7.13
N GLY A 88 -3.97 18.88 6.41
CA GLY A 88 -3.80 18.78 4.96
C GLY A 88 -2.74 17.76 4.52
N TYR A 89 -1.74 17.48 5.35
CA TYR A 89 -0.74 16.45 5.05
C TYR A 89 -1.32 15.04 5.22
N VAL A 90 -2.08 14.80 6.29
CA VAL A 90 -2.82 13.55 6.52
C VAL A 90 -3.79 13.29 5.37
N ASP A 91 -4.58 14.29 4.99
CA ASP A 91 -5.55 14.16 3.90
C ASP A 91 -4.87 13.80 2.57
N ASN A 92 -3.74 14.44 2.27
CA ASN A 92 -2.96 14.13 1.06
C ASN A 92 -2.44 12.69 1.07
N LEU A 93 -1.91 12.22 2.20
CA LEU A 93 -1.42 10.84 2.33
C LEU A 93 -2.55 9.81 2.19
N MET A 94 -3.69 10.06 2.84
CA MET A 94 -4.83 9.14 2.79
C MET A 94 -5.53 9.16 1.42
N THR A 95 -5.61 10.33 0.78
CA THR A 95 -6.14 10.44 -0.59
C THR A 95 -5.26 9.66 -1.56
N GLY A 96 -3.94 9.89 -1.53
CA GLY A 96 -3.01 9.14 -2.38
C GLY A 96 -3.03 7.63 -2.12
N PHE A 97 -3.19 7.22 -0.86
CA PHE A 97 -3.36 5.81 -0.49
C PHE A 97 -4.60 5.18 -1.16
N TRP A 98 -5.76 5.84 -1.06
CA TRP A 98 -7.00 5.33 -1.63
C TRP A 98 -7.03 5.38 -3.16
N ASP A 99 -6.50 6.45 -3.76
CA ASP A 99 -6.37 6.57 -5.21
C ASP A 99 -5.49 5.46 -5.78
N THR A 100 -4.35 5.19 -5.15
CA THR A 100 -3.45 4.08 -5.55
C THR A 100 -4.14 2.71 -5.41
N ILE A 101 -4.89 2.47 -4.32
CA ILE A 101 -5.67 1.23 -4.15
C ILE A 101 -6.70 1.08 -5.27
N LYS A 102 -7.40 2.17 -5.61
CA LYS A 102 -8.40 2.18 -6.69
C LYS A 102 -7.75 1.87 -8.04
N GLU A 103 -6.61 2.47 -8.36
CA GLU A 103 -5.87 2.21 -9.59
C GLU A 103 -5.41 0.75 -9.67
N ILE A 104 -4.86 0.18 -8.58
CA ILE A 104 -4.46 -1.23 -8.53
C ILE A 104 -5.67 -2.13 -8.76
N LYS A 105 -6.79 -1.85 -8.08
CA LYS A 105 -8.03 -2.60 -8.24
C LYS A 105 -8.52 -2.58 -9.68
N GLU A 106 -8.59 -1.41 -10.31
CA GLU A 106 -9.00 -1.26 -11.71
C GLU A 106 -8.06 -1.99 -12.67
N ALA A 107 -6.74 -1.98 -12.40
CA ALA A 107 -5.76 -2.70 -13.20
C ALA A 107 -5.94 -4.23 -13.08
N GLN A 108 -6.19 -4.73 -11.87
CA GLN A 108 -6.47 -6.15 -11.62
C GLN A 108 -7.80 -6.59 -12.24
N GLU A 109 -8.84 -5.75 -12.17
CA GLU A 109 -10.12 -5.99 -12.82
C GLU A 109 -9.96 -6.02 -14.35
N LYS A 110 -9.26 -5.06 -14.96
CA LYS A 110 -8.99 -5.05 -16.41
C LYS A 110 -8.21 -6.28 -16.87
N ALA A 111 -7.20 -6.70 -16.10
CA ALA A 111 -6.45 -7.93 -16.37
C ALA A 111 -7.32 -9.20 -16.21
N SER A 112 -8.35 -9.13 -15.36
CA SER A 112 -9.33 -10.21 -15.20
C SER A 112 -10.45 -10.17 -16.25
N ILE A 113 -10.70 -9.03 -16.90
CA ILE A 113 -11.86 -8.77 -17.76
C ILE A 113 -11.55 -8.83 -19.27
N SER A 114 -10.29 -8.90 -19.75
CA SER A 114 -10.08 -8.91 -21.21
C SER A 114 -8.92 -9.75 -21.76
N PRO A 115 -9.10 -10.45 -22.92
CA PRO A 115 -10.34 -10.61 -23.71
C PRO A 115 -10.90 -12.04 -23.70
N GLU A 116 -12.23 -12.12 -23.76
CA GLU A 116 -12.95 -13.23 -24.38
C GLU A 116 -12.24 -13.70 -25.65
N GLU A 117 -12.05 -15.01 -25.72
CA GLU A 117 -11.68 -15.76 -26.91
C GLU A 117 -12.48 -15.25 -28.12
N GLU A 118 -11.83 -14.88 -29.23
CA GLU A 118 -12.50 -14.91 -30.52
C GLU A 118 -12.96 -16.36 -30.77
N PRO A 119 -14.27 -16.66 -30.86
CA PRO A 119 -14.71 -17.99 -31.24
C PRO A 119 -14.61 -18.16 -32.77
N GLU A 120 -13.69 -19.05 -33.16
CA GLU A 120 -13.56 -19.81 -34.41
C GLU A 120 -14.29 -19.35 -35.69
N LYS A 121 -13.56 -19.24 -36.80
CA LYS A 121 -14.07 -19.63 -38.13
C LYS A 121 -13.00 -20.32 -39.02
N TYR A 122 -13.18 -21.63 -39.19
CA TYR A 122 -12.88 -22.48 -40.39
C TYR A 122 -11.40 -22.67 -40.79
N ALA A 123 -10.87 -23.86 -41.11
CA ALA A 123 -11.40 -25.20 -41.35
C ALA A 123 -10.20 -26.22 -41.39
N PRO A 124 -10.44 -27.55 -41.31
CA PRO A 124 -9.42 -28.55 -41.09
C PRO A 124 -8.65 -28.89 -42.38
N GLY A 125 -7.33 -28.87 -42.30
CA GLY A 125 -6.44 -29.26 -43.39
C GLY A 125 -5.59 -30.48 -43.01
N ILE A 126 -6.21 -31.65 -42.89
CA ILE A 126 -5.48 -32.89 -43.18
C ILE A 126 -5.31 -32.94 -44.70
N MET A 127 -4.08 -32.89 -45.20
CA MET A 127 -3.66 -33.81 -46.25
C MET A 127 -2.13 -33.98 -46.29
N VAL A 128 -1.76 -35.25 -46.14
CA VAL A 128 -0.47 -35.87 -46.40
C VAL A 128 -0.17 -35.78 -47.90
N PHE A 129 1.05 -35.37 -48.29
CA PHE A 129 1.88 -35.95 -49.36
C PHE A 129 3.33 -35.49 -49.18
#